data_AF-A0A524FV38-F1
#
_entry.id   AF-A0A524FV38-F1
#
_cell.length_a   1.000
_cell.length_b   1.000
_cell.length_c   1.000
_cell.angle_alpha   90.00
_cell.angle_beta   90.00
_cell.angle_gamma   90.00
#
_symmetry.space_group_name_H-M   'P 1'
#
loop_
_entity.id
_entity.type
_entity.pdbx_description
1 polymer ?
#
loop_
_entity_poly.entity_id
_entity_poly.type
_entity_poly.pdbx_seq_one_letter_code
_entity_poly.pdbx_strand_id
1 'polypeptide(L)'
;MSEITRPIHKVADILSRRGQTIYGREVIVDLCAKTGVSLMDSFASNMSEEDSDASLLVFVVSYAKLNPAAKLTVMTLSRIHNVMIPEELLERRRIFADILDSLSEFTHEITERLRG
;
A
#
# COMPACT_ATOMS: atom_id res chain seq x y z
N MET A 1 13.92 29.56 3.78
CA MET A 1 14.23 28.44 4.69
C MET A 1 13.68 27.20 4.01
N SER A 2 14.53 26.28 3.55
CA SER A 2 14.05 25.06 2.88
C SER A 2 13.44 24.13 3.93
N GLU A 3 12.13 23.94 3.90
CA GLU A 3 11.49 22.87 4.65
C GLU A 3 12.18 21.55 4.32
N ILE A 4 12.72 20.88 5.34
CA ILE A 4 13.26 19.53 5.22
C ILE A 4 12.05 18.61 5.06
N THR A 5 11.49 18.56 3.85
CA THR A 5 10.38 17.66 3.55
C THR A 5 10.89 16.23 3.69
N ARG A 6 10.38 15.51 4.71
CA ARG A 6 10.76 14.14 4.99
C ARG A 6 10.47 13.25 3.77
N PRO A 7 11.36 12.32 3.39
CA PRO A 7 11.20 11.51 2.19
C PRO A 7 9.85 10.79 2.06
N ILE A 8 9.30 10.28 3.18
CA ILE A 8 8.02 9.56 3.19
C ILE A 8 6.81 10.48 2.94
N HIS A 9 6.86 11.74 3.40
CA HIS A 9 5.82 12.73 3.09
C HIS A 9 5.76 12.99 1.58
N LYS A 10 6.91 13.09 0.90
CA LYS A 10 6.94 13.28 -0.56
C LYS A 10 6.28 12.12 -1.29
N VAL A 11 6.57 10.89 -0.86
CA VAL A 11 5.93 9.70 -1.43
C VAL A 11 4.42 9.73 -1.18
N ALA A 12 3.99 9.98 0.05
CA ALA A 12 2.57 10.03 0.40
C ALA A 12 1.81 11.15 -0.35
N ASP A 13 2.40 12.34 -0.51
CA ASP A 13 1.82 13.45 -1.29
C ASP A 13 1.60 13.06 -2.75
N ILE A 14 2.64 12.49 -3.40
CA ILE A 14 2.53 12.04 -4.79
C ILE A 14 1.43 10.98 -4.93
N LEU A 15 1.39 10.00 -4.03
CA LEU A 15 0.40 8.93 -4.05
C LEU A 15 -1.01 9.46 -3.79
N SER A 16 -1.19 10.37 -2.84
CA SER A 16 -2.49 10.97 -2.56
C SER A 16 -3.00 11.75 -3.77
N ARG A 17 -2.20 12.65 -4.33
CA ARG A 17 -2.60 13.49 -5.46
C ARG A 17 -2.84 12.69 -6.74
N ARG A 18 -1.93 11.79 -7.10
CA ARG A 18 -2.07 10.96 -8.31
C ARG A 18 -3.14 9.90 -8.12
N GLY A 19 -3.26 9.33 -6.93
CA GLY A 19 -4.27 8.34 -6.59
C GLY A 19 -5.68 8.87 -6.77
N GLN A 20 -5.94 10.15 -6.45
CA GLN A 20 -7.26 10.75 -6.66
C GLN A 20 -7.66 10.75 -8.15
N THR A 21 -6.69 10.96 -9.05
CA THR A 21 -6.91 10.90 -10.49
C THR A 21 -7.04 9.47 -11.01
N ILE A 22 -6.24 8.53 -10.50
CA ILE A 22 -6.15 7.17 -11.04
C ILE A 22 -7.25 6.25 -10.48
N TYR A 23 -7.53 6.37 -9.18
CA TYR A 23 -8.45 5.49 -8.45
C TYR A 23 -9.72 6.20 -7.97
N GLY A 24 -9.82 7.51 -8.20
CA GLY A 24 -10.95 8.33 -7.76
C GLY A 24 -10.73 8.98 -6.40
N ARG A 25 -11.35 10.14 -6.20
CA ARG A 25 -11.22 10.94 -4.98
C ARG A 25 -11.72 10.18 -3.74
N GLU A 26 -12.88 9.54 -3.85
CA GLU A 26 -13.51 8.81 -2.74
C GLU A 26 -12.59 7.73 -2.16
N VAL A 27 -11.95 6.93 -3.03
CA VAL A 27 -11.04 5.86 -2.62
C VAL A 27 -9.85 6.40 -1.82
N ILE A 28 -9.28 7.53 -2.25
CA ILE A 28 -8.13 8.13 -1.55
C ILE A 28 -8.55 8.82 -0.26
N VAL A 29 -9.69 9.52 -0.25
CA VAL A 29 -10.23 10.13 0.97
C VAL A 29 -10.49 9.07 2.03
N ASP A 30 -11.11 7.95 1.66
CA ASP A 30 -11.33 6.81 2.55
C ASP A 30 -10.01 6.22 3.06
N LEU A 31 -8.99 6.14 2.21
CA LEU A 31 -7.67 5.64 2.57
C LEU A 31 -6.96 6.56 3.57
N CYS A 32 -6.99 7.88 3.32
CA CYS A 32 -6.49 8.91 4.23
C CYS A 32 -7.18 8.83 5.60
N ALA A 33 -8.51 8.77 5.62
CA ALA A 33 -9.29 8.65 6.85
C ALA A 33 -8.95 7.38 7.66
N LYS A 34 -8.81 6.24 6.99
CA LYS A 34 -8.46 4.95 7.65
C LYS A 34 -7.05 4.92 8.23
N THR A 35 -6.14 5.70 7.67
CA THR A 35 -4.72 5.67 8.04
C THR A 35 -4.30 6.86 8.90
N GLY A 36 -5.23 7.78 9.20
CA GLY A 36 -4.95 8.97 9.99
C GLY A 36 -3.97 9.92 9.29
N VAL A 37 -4.05 9.98 7.96
CA VAL A 37 -3.25 10.87 7.13
C VAL A 37 -4.15 11.97 6.59
N SER A 38 -3.71 13.22 6.74
CA SER A 38 -4.45 14.39 6.25
C SER A 38 -4.60 14.32 4.73
N LEU A 39 -5.75 14.76 4.21
CA LEU A 39 -5.93 14.82 2.76
C LEU A 39 -5.00 15.90 2.21
N MET A 40 -3.97 15.46 1.47
CA MET A 40 -3.00 16.34 0.83
C MET A 40 -3.64 17.02 -0.40
N ASP A 41 -4.46 18.04 -0.14
CA ASP A 41 -4.99 18.92 -1.18
C ASP A 41 -4.09 20.15 -1.31
N SER A 42 -3.80 20.56 -2.54
CA SER A 42 -2.75 21.55 -2.89
C SER A 42 -2.97 22.97 -2.34
N PHE A 43 -3.98 23.19 -1.50
CA PHE A 43 -4.39 24.50 -1.00
C PHE A 43 -4.32 24.66 0.53
N ALA A 44 -4.06 23.60 1.31
CA ALA A 44 -4.23 23.65 2.78
C ALA A 44 -3.03 23.14 3.60
N SER A 45 -1.87 22.87 3.00
CA SER A 45 -0.74 22.19 3.66
C SER A 45 0.00 22.98 4.74
N ASN A 46 -0.41 24.21 5.05
CA ASN A 46 0.35 25.09 5.95
C ASN A 46 -0.23 25.20 7.37
N MET A 47 -1.32 24.49 7.70
CA MET A 47 -1.99 24.60 9.01
C MET A 47 -2.36 23.29 9.70
N SER A 48 -2.10 22.12 9.12
CA SER A 48 -2.32 20.84 9.81
C SER A 48 -1.07 20.42 10.59
N GLU A 49 -1.27 19.77 11.74
CA GLU A 49 -0.20 19.00 12.39
C GLU A 49 0.44 18.06 11.34
N GLU A 50 1.77 18.04 11.26
CA GLU A 50 2.47 17.15 10.34
C GLU A 50 2.07 15.71 10.65
N ASP A 51 1.53 14.99 9.66
CA ASP A 51 1.21 13.57 9.82
C ASP A 51 2.45 12.80 10.28
N SER A 52 2.28 11.87 11.22
CA SER A 52 3.41 11.08 11.72
C SER A 52 3.98 10.16 10.63
N ASP A 53 5.30 9.93 10.66
CA ASP A 53 5.97 8.96 9.77
C ASP A 53 5.31 7.57 9.82
N ALA A 54 4.79 7.17 10.98
CA ALA A 54 4.08 5.91 11.17
C ALA A 54 2.75 5.89 10.40
N SER A 55 1.93 6.94 10.53
CA SER A 55 0.67 7.08 9.78
C SER A 55 0.91 7.07 8.27
N LEU A 56 1.96 7.77 7.82
CA LEU A 56 2.35 7.83 6.42
C LEU A 56 2.83 6.48 5.90
N LEU A 57 3.58 5.71 6.69
CA LEU A 57 3.97 4.36 6.33
C LEU A 57 2.75 3.46 6.15
N VAL A 58 1.78 3.53 7.07
CA VAL A 58 0.52 2.78 6.99
C VAL A 58 -0.27 3.18 5.73
N PHE A 59 -0.33 4.47 5.40
CA PHE A 59 -0.94 4.97 4.16
C PHE A 59 -0.26 4.39 2.92
N VAL A 60 1.05 4.50 2.81
CA VAL A 60 1.80 4.02 1.63
C VAL A 60 1.64 2.50 1.44
N VAL A 61 1.72 1.74 2.53
CA VAL A 61 1.49 0.28 2.51
C VAL A 61 0.05 -0.06 2.12
N SER A 62 -0.92 0.68 2.64
CA SER A 62 -2.34 0.45 2.32
C SER A 62 -2.65 0.83 0.88
N TYR A 63 -2.02 1.88 0.35
CA TYR A 63 -2.08 2.26 -1.06
C TYR A 63 -1.55 1.14 -1.97
N ALA A 64 -0.41 0.54 -1.63
CA ALA A 64 0.17 -0.58 -2.39
C ALA A 64 -0.80 -1.77 -2.51
N LYS A 65 -1.71 -1.94 -1.54
CA LYS A 65 -2.69 -3.03 -1.52
C LYS A 65 -3.91 -2.79 -2.40
N LEU A 66 -4.09 -1.60 -3.01
CA LEU A 66 -5.21 -1.31 -3.90
C LEU A 66 -5.22 -2.26 -5.11
N ASN A 67 -4.10 -2.37 -5.82
CA ASN A 67 -3.91 -3.28 -6.95
C ASN A 67 -2.41 -3.44 -7.28
N PRO A 68 -2.03 -4.39 -8.18
CA PRO A 68 -0.62 -4.61 -8.52
C PRO A 68 0.11 -3.37 -9.10
N ALA A 69 -0.58 -2.52 -9.87
CA ALA A 69 0.02 -1.29 -10.40
C ALA A 69 0.32 -0.27 -9.28
N ALA A 70 -0.55 -0.18 -8.27
CA ALA A 70 -0.32 0.63 -7.08
C ALA A 70 0.92 0.16 -6.31
N LYS A 71 1.07 -1.17 -6.14
CA LYS A 71 2.27 -1.76 -5.51
C LYS A 71 3.55 -1.38 -6.26
N LEU A 72 3.57 -1.55 -7.58
CA LEU A 72 4.74 -1.18 -8.41
C LEU A 72 5.06 0.32 -8.32
N THR A 73 4.02 1.16 -8.27
CA THR A 73 4.17 2.61 -8.10
C THR A 73 4.81 2.94 -6.76
N VAL A 74 4.35 2.31 -5.67
CA VAL A 74 4.92 2.48 -4.33
C VAL A 74 6.37 2.03 -4.30
N MET A 75 6.71 0.87 -4.86
CA MET A 75 8.09 0.38 -4.91
C MET A 75 9.00 1.34 -5.70
N THR A 76 8.51 1.86 -6.83
CA THR A 76 9.26 2.79 -7.68
C THR A 76 9.50 4.12 -6.98
N LEU A 77 8.46 4.73 -6.41
CA LEU A 77 8.58 6.00 -5.69
C LEU A 77 9.44 5.88 -4.44
N SER A 78 9.32 4.78 -3.70
CA SER A 78 10.14 4.52 -2.51
C SER A 78 11.63 4.45 -2.87
N ARG A 79 11.97 3.81 -3.99
CA ARG A 79 13.35 3.78 -4.51
C ARG A 79 13.83 5.15 -4.95
N ILE A 80 13.01 5.93 -5.67
CA ILE A 80 13.37 7.28 -6.13
C ILE A 80 13.64 8.23 -4.95
N HIS A 81 12.87 8.10 -3.87
CA HIS A 81 12.95 8.98 -2.71
C HIS A 81 13.76 8.39 -1.54
N ASN A 82 14.43 7.25 -1.72
CA ASN A 82 15.19 6.56 -0.67
C ASN A 82 14.38 6.28 0.61
N VAL A 83 13.12 5.89 0.45
CA VAL A 83 12.25 5.43 1.56
C VAL A 83 12.36 3.91 1.66
N MET A 84 12.75 3.40 2.82
CA MET A 84 12.73 1.96 3.07
C MET A 84 11.32 1.54 3.49
N ILE A 85 10.68 0.69 2.68
CA ILE A 85 9.42 0.04 3.03
C ILE A 85 9.71 -1.45 3.12
N PRO A 86 9.46 -2.09 4.28
CA PRO A 86 9.62 -3.53 4.42
C PRO A 86 8.79 -4.28 3.37
N GLU A 87 9.42 -5.15 2.60
CA GLU A 87 8.76 -5.86 1.49
C GLU A 87 7.62 -6.75 1.98
N GLU A 88 7.75 -7.27 3.20
CA GLU A 88 6.76 -8.10 3.89
C GLU A 88 5.42 -7.36 4.07
N LEU A 89 5.46 -6.03 4.20
CA LEU A 89 4.26 -5.21 4.33
C LEU A 89 3.55 -4.99 2.99
N LEU A 90 4.28 -5.16 1.88
CA LEU A 90 3.78 -4.99 0.52
C LEU A 90 3.19 -6.28 -0.06
N GLU A 91 3.35 -7.42 0.61
CA GLU A 91 2.72 -8.67 0.19
C GLU A 91 1.25 -8.72 0.59
N ARG A 92 0.36 -8.99 -0.39
CA ARG A 92 -0.95 -9.55 -0.07
C ARG A 92 -0.69 -10.99 0.34
N ARG A 93 -0.88 -11.32 1.62
CA ARG A 93 -0.91 -12.71 2.11
C ARG A 93 -1.66 -13.59 1.10
N ARG A 94 -0.95 -14.52 0.45
CA ARG A 94 -1.45 -15.45 -0.57
C ARG A 94 -2.31 -16.57 0.01
N ILE A 95 -3.14 -16.27 1.01
CA ILE A 95 -3.94 -17.26 1.75
C ILE A 95 -4.74 -18.16 0.80
N PHE A 96 -5.29 -17.61 -0.29
CA PHE A 96 -6.07 -18.39 -1.24
C PHE A 96 -5.24 -19.34 -2.11
N ALA A 97 -4.02 -18.96 -2.50
CA ALA A 97 -3.14 -19.84 -3.28
C ALA A 97 -2.64 -21.00 -2.42
N ASP A 98 -2.23 -20.70 -1.18
CA ASP A 98 -1.73 -21.71 -0.24
C ASP A 98 -2.83 -22.71 0.16
N ILE A 99 -4.09 -22.25 0.30
CA ILE A 99 -5.25 -23.13 0.55
C ILE A 99 -5.55 -24.00 -0.67
N LEU A 100 -5.52 -23.44 -1.89
CA LEU A 100 -5.75 -24.19 -3.13
C LEU A 100 -4.68 -25.27 -3.35
N ASP A 101 -3.42 -24.95 -3.09
CA ASP A 101 -2.31 -25.90 -3.18
C ASP A 101 -2.46 -27.02 -2.13
N SER A 102 -2.82 -26.66 -0.89
CA SER A 102 -3.08 -27.65 0.18
C SER A 102 -4.26 -28.58 -0.13
N LEU A 103 -5.32 -28.05 -0.75
CA LEU A 103 -6.48 -28.86 -1.18
C LEU A 103 -6.15 -29.74 -2.39
N SER A 104 -5.31 -29.26 -3.31
CA SER A 104 -4.80 -30.03 -4.44
C SER A 104 -3.96 -31.23 -3.97
N GLU A 105 -3.04 -31.03 -3.02
CA GLU A 105 -2.25 -32.10 -2.43
C GLU A 105 -3.13 -33.14 -1.71
N PHE A 106 -4.10 -32.68 -0.91
CA PHE A 106 -5.03 -33.58 -0.21
C PHE A 106 -5.88 -34.44 -1.16
N THR A 107 -6.39 -33.83 -2.23
CA THR A 107 -7.18 -34.58 -3.23
C THR A 107 -6.33 -35.56 -4.03
N HIS A 108 -5.08 -35.23 -4.31
CA HIS A 108 -4.13 -36.15 -4.94
C HIS A 108 -3.85 -37.37 -4.06
N GLU A 109 -3.61 -37.16 -2.76
CA GLU A 109 -3.37 -38.22 -1.77
C GLU A 109 -4.56 -39.19 -1.63
N ILE A 110 -5.79 -38.66 -1.62
CA ILE A 110 -7.01 -39.47 -1.60
C ILE A 110 -7.17 -40.28 -2.89
N THR A 111 -6.87 -39.68 -4.03
CA THR A 111 -7.04 -40.33 -5.34
C THR A 111 -6.05 -41.48 -5.51
N GLU A 112 -4.81 -41.31 -5.04
CA GLU A 112 -3.81 -42.37 -4.99
C GLU A 112 -4.22 -43.52 -4.04
N ARG A 113 -4.77 -43.18 -2.86
CA ARG A 113 -5.29 -44.18 -1.90
C ARG A 113 -6.48 -44.99 -2.41
N LEU A 114 -7.33 -44.39 -3.26
CA LEU A 114 -8.50 -45.07 -3.85
C LEU A 114 -8.15 -45.90 -5.09
N ARG A 115 -6.95 -45.72 -5.66
CA ARG A 115 -6.44 -46.50 -6.81
C ARG A 115 -5.62 -47.73 -6.39
N GLY A 116 -5.36 -47.91 -5.09
CA GLY A 116 -4.76 -49.11 -4.50
C GLY A 116 -5.81 -50.09 -3.99
#